data_AF-A0AAD5YCF2-F1
#
_entry.id   AF-A0AAD5YCF2-F1
#
_cell.length_a   1.000
_cell.length_b   1.000
_cell.length_c   1.000
_cell.angle_alpha   90.00
_cell.angle_beta   90.00
_cell.angle_gamma   90.00
#
_symmetry.space_group_name_H-M   'P 1'
#
loop_
_entity.id
_entity.type
_entity.pdbx_description
1 polymer ?
#
loop_
_entity_poly.entity_id
_entity_poly.type
_entity_poly.pdbx_seq_one_letter_code
_entity_poly.pdbx_strand_id
1 'polypeptide(L)'
;MKVIIPAIVGHVPDDMVRCLVAFLDFCYLARRPSHTLEDFTRMQDSLDRFHQLRVIFIAHGIRPDEFSLPRQHALSHYIPSIKLFGSPNGLCSSLTESKHIVTVKKPWRASSRHNPLKQILDTNVRMTKISAARIDFGHRGMLNGMILTITRDISLIAIYLIHQGQDDEDDVEGEDGPEVDVITRLAVKPVSSTLLARLPQELNCPYFVELCRRFLFGQIYDDPDLDADLVELENCPMPDDHVRLFSSASSIFYCPE
;
A
#
# COMPACT_ATOMS: atom_id res chain seq x y z
N MET A 1 8.60 -12.37 14.51
CA MET A 1 9.82 -11.86 15.22
C MET A 1 10.18 -12.55 16.55
N LYS A 2 9.22 -13.09 17.35
CA LYS A 2 9.56 -13.81 18.62
C LYS A 2 10.41 -15.07 18.46
N VAL A 3 10.49 -15.62 17.24
CA VAL A 3 11.23 -16.85 16.91
C VAL A 3 12.74 -16.60 16.78
N ILE A 4 13.18 -15.37 16.49
CA ILE A 4 14.59 -15.07 16.22
C ILE A 4 15.44 -15.12 17.49
N ILE A 5 14.93 -14.61 18.61
CA ILE A 5 15.72 -14.53 19.86
C ILE A 5 16.14 -15.93 20.34
N PRO A 6 15.25 -16.93 20.51
CA PRO A 6 15.67 -18.26 20.92
C PRO A 6 16.65 -18.92 19.95
N ALA A 7 16.56 -18.61 18.65
CA ALA A 7 17.41 -19.21 17.62
C ALA A 7 18.88 -18.71 17.66
N ILE A 8 19.15 -17.55 18.25
CA ILE A 8 20.50 -16.95 18.29
C ILE A 8 21.18 -17.11 19.66
N VAL A 9 20.44 -17.51 20.71
CA VAL A 9 21.02 -17.72 22.04
C VAL A 9 22.09 -18.82 21.96
N GLY A 10 23.27 -18.54 22.52
CA GLY A 10 24.41 -19.46 22.49
C GLY A 10 25.20 -19.44 21.16
N HIS A 11 24.72 -18.74 20.14
CA HIS A 11 25.41 -18.59 18.85
C HIS A 11 26.05 -17.21 18.64
N VAL A 12 25.56 -16.19 19.35
CA VAL A 12 26.10 -14.82 19.31
C VAL A 12 26.38 -14.32 20.73
N PRO A 13 27.23 -13.28 20.91
CA PRO A 13 27.46 -12.67 22.22
C PRO A 13 26.16 -12.28 22.91
N ASP A 14 26.09 -12.50 24.23
CA ASP A 14 24.89 -12.22 25.03
C ASP A 14 24.42 -10.77 24.89
N ASP A 15 25.35 -9.81 24.75
CA ASP A 15 25.00 -8.40 24.58
C ASP A 15 24.34 -8.10 23.22
N MET A 16 24.65 -8.87 22.16
CA MET A 16 23.90 -8.79 20.90
C MET A 16 22.47 -9.28 21.08
N VAL A 17 22.29 -10.40 21.80
CA VAL A 17 20.96 -10.93 22.12
C VAL A 17 20.17 -9.90 22.92
N ARG A 18 20.76 -9.34 23.98
CA ARG A 18 20.14 -8.29 24.81
C ARG A 18 19.81 -7.04 24.01
N CYS A 19 20.66 -6.64 23.06
CA CYS A 19 20.39 -5.51 22.17
C CYS A 19 19.14 -5.76 21.31
N LEU A 20 19.03 -6.96 20.74
CA LEU A 20 17.87 -7.34 19.93
C LEU A 20 16.60 -7.46 20.77
N VAL A 21 16.71 -7.99 22.00
CA VAL A 21 15.58 -7.99 22.96
C VAL A 21 15.13 -6.56 23.26
N ALA A 22 16.04 -5.64 23.59
CA ALA A 22 15.69 -4.25 23.87
C ALA A 22 15.02 -3.54 22.68
N PHE A 23 15.51 -3.80 21.46
CA PHE A 23 14.89 -3.32 20.24
C PHE A 23 13.47 -3.88 20.04
N LEU A 24 13.29 -5.19 20.23
CA LEU A 24 11.99 -5.84 20.11
C LEU A 24 11.00 -5.34 21.17
N ASP A 25 11.44 -5.16 22.41
CA ASP A 25 10.64 -4.60 23.49
C ASP A 25 10.09 -3.22 23.09
N PHE A 26 10.95 -2.35 22.56
CA PHE A 26 10.54 -1.05 22.03
C PHE A 26 9.50 -1.20 20.91
N CYS A 27 9.76 -2.05 19.91
CA CYS A 27 8.83 -2.27 18.80
C CYS A 27 7.48 -2.80 19.26
N TYR A 28 7.44 -3.71 20.24
CA TYR A 28 6.19 -4.24 20.77
C TYR A 28 5.42 -3.21 21.58
N LEU A 29 6.11 -2.36 22.35
CA LEU A 29 5.48 -1.25 23.05
C LEU A 29 4.88 -0.24 22.06
N ALA A 30 5.64 0.18 21.05
CA ALA A 30 5.20 1.15 20.05
C ALA A 30 4.00 0.68 19.21
N ARG A 31 3.80 -0.64 19.09
CA ARG A 31 2.67 -1.26 18.36
C ARG A 31 1.41 -1.44 19.21
N ARG A 32 1.41 -1.03 20.48
CA ARG A 32 0.22 -1.18 21.31
C ARG A 32 -0.91 -0.28 20.82
N PRO A 33 -2.17 -0.73 20.91
CA PRO A 33 -3.29 0.06 20.43
C PRO A 33 -3.47 1.38 21.20
N SER A 34 -3.02 1.40 22.46
CA SER A 34 -3.06 2.55 23.36
C SER A 34 -1.79 2.62 24.20
N HIS A 35 -1.42 3.83 24.61
CA HIS A 35 -0.22 4.07 25.42
C HIS A 35 -0.58 4.88 26.67
N THR A 36 -0.06 4.43 27.81
CA THR A 36 -0.11 5.14 29.10
C THR A 36 1.19 5.90 29.36
N LEU A 37 1.22 6.72 30.42
CA LEU A 37 2.47 7.38 30.87
C LEU A 37 3.56 6.35 31.21
N GLU A 38 3.18 5.24 31.83
CA GLU A 38 4.11 4.14 32.14
C GLU A 38 4.65 3.49 30.87
N ASP A 39 3.82 3.31 29.84
CA ASP A 39 4.28 2.76 28.55
C ASP A 39 5.35 3.65 27.92
N PHE A 40 5.21 4.98 27.99
CA PHE A 40 6.23 5.90 27.49
C PHE A 40 7.55 5.79 28.25
N THR A 41 7.51 5.62 29.57
CA THR A 41 8.73 5.35 30.36
C THR A 41 9.39 4.06 29.90
N ARG A 42 8.62 2.97 29.76
CA ARG A 42 9.14 1.68 29.30
C ARG A 42 9.68 1.73 27.88
N MET A 43 9.06 2.52 27.00
CA MET A 43 9.55 2.75 25.64
C MET A 43 10.90 3.47 25.68
N GLN A 44 11.02 4.53 26.47
CA GLN A 44 12.27 5.27 26.60
C GLN A 44 13.39 4.39 27.15
N ASP A 45 13.12 3.64 28.23
CA ASP A 45 14.08 2.71 28.83
C ASP A 45 14.55 1.63 27.84
N SER A 46 13.62 1.10 27.04
CA SER A 46 13.95 0.10 26.02
C SER A 46 14.81 0.69 24.90
N LEU A 47 14.52 1.93 24.48
CA LEU A 47 15.28 2.65 23.46
C LEU A 47 16.69 3.01 23.95
N ASP A 48 16.82 3.48 25.19
CA ASP A 48 18.10 3.81 25.80
C ASP A 48 18.97 2.56 25.95
N ARG A 49 18.38 1.45 26.42
CA ARG A 49 19.06 0.15 26.50
C ARG A 49 19.51 -0.36 25.13
N PHE A 50 18.69 -0.18 24.09
CA PHE A 50 19.07 -0.49 22.71
C PHE A 50 20.27 0.35 22.25
N HIS A 51 20.25 1.67 22.49
CA HIS A 51 21.34 2.56 22.11
C HIS A 51 22.66 2.29 22.85
N GLN A 52 22.58 1.86 24.10
CA GLN A 52 23.76 1.45 24.87
C GLN A 52 24.35 0.14 24.34
N LEU A 53 23.50 -0.86 24.10
CA LEU A 53 23.96 -2.20 23.71
C LEU A 53 24.38 -2.30 22.24
N ARG A 54 23.82 -1.49 21.33
CA ARG A 54 24.13 -1.60 19.88
C ARG A 54 25.62 -1.42 19.56
N VAL A 55 26.40 -0.77 20.43
CA VAL A 55 27.85 -0.59 20.25
C VAL A 55 28.59 -1.93 20.11
N ILE A 56 28.02 -3.03 20.62
CA ILE A 56 28.58 -4.38 20.46
C ILE A 56 28.76 -4.79 18.99
N PHE A 57 27.91 -4.30 18.08
CA PHE A 57 28.02 -4.61 16.65
C PHE A 57 29.23 -3.90 16.01
N ILE A 58 29.66 -2.76 16.54
CA ILE A 58 30.92 -2.10 16.14
C ILE A 58 32.11 -2.88 16.69
N ALA A 59 32.06 -3.26 17.98
CA ALA A 59 33.14 -4.00 18.63
C ALA A 59 33.47 -5.33 17.94
N HIS A 60 32.48 -5.99 17.35
CA HIS A 60 32.65 -7.23 16.57
C HIS A 60 32.89 -7.01 15.07
N GLY A 61 33.08 -5.76 14.62
CA GLY A 61 33.37 -5.44 13.22
C GLY A 61 32.21 -5.72 12.25
N ILE A 62 30.99 -5.91 12.75
CA ILE A 62 29.79 -6.11 11.91
C ILE A 62 29.42 -4.81 11.21
N ARG A 63 29.72 -3.67 11.85
CA ARG A 63 29.55 -2.34 11.27
C ARG A 63 30.87 -1.55 11.38
N PRO A 64 31.37 -0.98 10.28
CA PRO A 64 32.65 -0.25 10.29
C PRO A 64 32.56 1.10 11.03
N ASP A 65 31.46 1.83 10.89
CA ASP A 65 31.29 3.20 11.37
C ASP A 65 30.08 3.36 12.33
N GLU A 66 29.76 4.61 12.68
CA GLU A 66 28.63 5.00 13.52
C GLU A 66 27.25 4.51 13.02
N PHE A 67 26.28 4.51 13.94
CA PHE A 67 24.89 4.16 13.67
C PHE A 67 24.08 5.33 13.08
N SER A 68 24.25 5.55 11.77
CA SER A 68 23.53 6.56 10.98
C SER A 68 22.37 5.97 10.15
N LEU A 69 21.75 4.88 10.60
CA LEU A 69 20.63 4.27 9.85
C LEU A 69 19.35 5.11 10.02
N PRO A 70 18.71 5.57 8.93
CA PRO A 70 17.48 6.37 9.01
C PRO A 70 16.39 5.67 9.84
N ARG A 71 16.23 4.34 9.69
CA ARG A 71 15.25 3.56 10.45
C ARG A 71 15.54 3.47 11.94
N GLN A 72 16.82 3.47 12.34
CA GLN A 72 17.18 3.50 13.76
C GLN A 72 17.02 4.89 14.34
N HIS A 73 17.38 5.93 13.59
CA HIS A 73 17.15 7.33 13.99
C HIS A 73 15.66 7.63 14.17
N ALA A 74 14.80 7.07 13.30
CA ALA A 74 13.35 7.22 13.40
C ALA A 74 12.78 6.79 14.76
N LEU A 75 13.39 5.83 15.45
CA LEU A 75 12.91 5.34 16.76
C LEU A 75 12.81 6.45 17.80
N SER A 76 13.73 7.42 17.78
CA SER A 76 13.72 8.57 18.69
C SER A 76 12.49 9.47 18.51
N HIS A 77 11.84 9.41 17.35
CA HIS A 77 10.67 10.21 17.02
C HIS A 77 9.34 9.53 17.34
N TYR A 78 9.33 8.23 17.69
CA TYR A 78 8.08 7.51 17.96
C TYR A 78 7.37 8.03 19.19
N ILE A 79 8.06 8.20 20.32
CA ILE A 79 7.44 8.71 21.56
C ILE A 79 6.77 10.08 21.36
N PRO A 80 7.46 11.11 20.81
CA PRO A 80 6.81 12.39 20.55
C PRO A 80 5.69 12.28 19.50
N SER A 81 5.86 11.47 18.46
CA SER A 81 4.81 11.25 17.45
C SER A 81 3.56 10.61 18.04
N ILE A 82 3.71 9.62 18.92
CA ILE A 82 2.57 8.95 19.56
C ILE A 82 1.82 9.91 20.49
N LYS A 83 2.53 10.81 21.18
CA LYS A 83 1.90 11.84 22.01
C LYS A 83 1.11 12.86 21.20
N LEU A 84 1.58 13.20 19.99
CA LEU A 84 0.95 14.20 19.13
C LEU A 84 -0.17 13.63 18.26
N PHE A 85 0.00 12.42 17.74
CA PHE A 85 -0.84 11.84 16.68
C PHE A 85 -1.56 10.55 17.10
N GLY A 86 -1.28 10.03 18.30
CA GLY A 86 -1.84 8.77 18.78
C GLY A 86 -1.04 7.54 18.37
N SER A 87 -1.54 6.34 18.71
CA SER A 87 -0.88 5.08 18.37
C SER A 87 -0.76 4.91 16.85
N PRO A 88 0.35 4.38 16.32
CA PRO A 88 0.60 4.27 14.87
C PRO A 88 -0.24 3.18 14.17
N ASN A 89 -1.39 2.79 14.73
CA ASN A 89 -2.29 1.82 14.12
C ASN A 89 -2.81 2.35 12.78
N GLY A 90 -2.85 1.50 11.76
CA GLY A 90 -3.39 1.86 10.44
C GLY A 90 -2.49 2.78 9.60
N LEU A 91 -1.35 3.25 10.13
CA LEU A 91 -0.35 4.02 9.37
C LEU A 91 0.72 3.13 8.71
N CYS A 92 0.67 1.83 8.93
CA CYS A 92 1.60 0.90 8.30
C CYS A 92 1.24 0.71 6.83
N SER A 93 2.25 0.75 5.95
CA SER A 93 2.09 0.41 4.54
C SER A 93 1.70 -1.06 4.32
N SER A 94 1.73 -1.93 5.35
CA SER A 94 1.30 -3.32 5.21
C SER A 94 -0.15 -3.41 4.77
N LEU A 95 -1.05 -2.57 5.31
CA LEU A 95 -2.47 -2.60 4.94
C LEU A 95 -2.67 -2.27 3.45
N THR A 96 -2.05 -1.17 3.00
CA THR A 96 -2.16 -0.75 1.60
C THR A 96 -1.43 -1.70 0.67
N GLU A 97 -0.29 -2.26 1.09
CA GLU A 97 0.49 -3.21 0.31
C GLU A 97 -0.22 -4.56 0.18
N SER A 98 -0.82 -5.10 1.25
CA SER A 98 -1.65 -6.32 1.19
C SER A 98 -2.84 -6.13 0.25
N LYS A 99 -3.52 -4.97 0.31
CA LYS A 99 -4.59 -4.67 -0.66
C LYS A 99 -4.04 -4.51 -2.08
N HIS A 100 -2.87 -3.91 -2.27
CA HIS A 100 -2.19 -3.76 -3.56
C HIS A 100 -1.75 -5.11 -4.16
N ILE A 101 -1.35 -6.08 -3.34
CA ILE A 101 -1.09 -7.45 -3.79
C ILE A 101 -2.35 -8.05 -4.43
N VAL A 102 -3.49 -7.97 -3.73
CA VAL A 102 -4.74 -8.58 -4.17
C VAL A 102 -5.36 -7.85 -5.36
N THR A 103 -5.36 -6.52 -5.33
CA THR A 103 -6.04 -5.69 -6.34
C THR A 103 -5.20 -5.38 -7.57
N VAL A 104 -3.87 -5.44 -7.46
CA VAL A 104 -2.97 -5.08 -8.57
C VAL A 104 -2.03 -6.22 -8.92
N LYS A 105 -1.18 -6.69 -8.00
CA LYS A 105 -0.12 -7.65 -8.35
C LYS A 105 -0.67 -8.99 -8.85
N LYS A 106 -1.69 -9.55 -8.17
CA LYS A 106 -2.31 -10.83 -8.57
C LYS A 106 -3.01 -10.71 -9.93
N PRO A 107 -3.91 -9.73 -10.18
CA PRO A 107 -4.50 -9.52 -11.50
C PRO A 107 -3.48 -9.20 -12.60
N TRP A 108 -2.45 -8.41 -12.29
CA TRP A 108 -1.35 -8.13 -13.22
C TRP A 108 -0.66 -9.42 -13.68
N ARG A 109 -0.28 -10.30 -12.73
CA ARG A 109 0.36 -11.59 -13.02
C ARG A 109 -0.52 -12.50 -13.88
N ALA A 110 -1.85 -12.42 -13.71
CA ALA A 110 -2.82 -13.18 -14.49
C ALA A 110 -3.19 -12.53 -15.85
N SER A 111 -2.84 -11.27 -16.07
CA SER A 111 -3.14 -10.54 -17.29
C SER A 111 -2.21 -10.95 -18.44
N SER A 112 -2.63 -10.67 -19.68
CA SER A 112 -1.76 -10.84 -20.85
C SER A 112 -0.64 -9.79 -20.96
N ARG A 113 -0.55 -8.84 -20.02
CA ARG A 113 0.35 -7.68 -20.01
C ARG A 113 0.17 -6.69 -21.17
N HIS A 114 -0.78 -6.92 -22.07
CA HIS A 114 -1.13 -6.01 -23.15
C HIS A 114 -2.35 -5.16 -22.79
N ASN A 115 -2.19 -3.84 -22.65
CA ASN A 115 -3.19 -2.94 -22.05
C ASN A 115 -3.71 -3.46 -20.68
N PRO A 116 -2.79 -3.71 -19.73
CA PRO A 116 -3.06 -4.47 -18.51
C PRO A 116 -3.99 -3.76 -17.53
N LEU A 117 -4.02 -2.42 -17.52
CA LEU A 117 -4.86 -1.65 -16.61
C LEU A 117 -6.34 -2.01 -16.75
N LYS A 118 -6.84 -2.11 -17.98
CA LYS A 118 -8.23 -2.52 -18.25
C LYS A 118 -8.48 -3.94 -17.75
N GLN A 119 -7.55 -4.87 -17.98
CA GLN A 119 -7.68 -6.26 -17.55
C GLN A 119 -7.67 -6.41 -16.03
N ILE A 120 -6.84 -5.64 -15.33
CA ILE A 120 -6.80 -5.58 -13.87
C ILE A 120 -8.17 -5.12 -13.34
N LEU A 121 -8.70 -4.03 -13.89
CA LEU A 121 -9.99 -3.48 -13.47
C LEU A 121 -11.16 -4.43 -13.76
N ASP A 122 -11.21 -5.00 -14.96
CA ASP A 122 -12.24 -5.99 -15.34
C ASP A 122 -12.16 -7.22 -14.42
N THR A 123 -10.95 -7.65 -14.05
CA THR A 123 -10.74 -8.76 -13.12
C THR A 123 -11.22 -8.42 -11.71
N ASN A 124 -10.87 -7.24 -11.20
CA ASN A 124 -11.31 -6.80 -9.88
C ASN A 124 -12.85 -6.70 -9.82
N VAL A 125 -13.49 -6.06 -10.80
CA VAL A 125 -14.95 -5.97 -10.90
C VAL A 125 -15.58 -7.37 -10.93
N ARG A 126 -15.02 -8.30 -11.71
CA ARG A 126 -15.52 -9.68 -11.76
C ARG A 126 -15.40 -10.37 -10.39
N MET A 127 -14.26 -10.22 -9.71
CA MET A 127 -14.03 -10.84 -8.41
C MET A 127 -14.96 -10.27 -7.34
N THR A 128 -15.14 -8.95 -7.27
CA THR A 128 -16.08 -8.30 -6.34
C THR A 128 -17.51 -8.76 -6.58
N LYS A 129 -17.96 -8.85 -7.84
CA LYS A 129 -19.29 -9.37 -8.16
C LYS A 129 -19.48 -10.83 -7.73
N ILE A 130 -18.45 -11.67 -7.89
CA ILE A 130 -18.49 -13.06 -7.42
C ILE A 130 -18.57 -13.11 -5.90
N SER A 131 -17.81 -12.29 -5.19
CA SER A 131 -17.87 -12.19 -3.72
C SER A 131 -19.26 -11.75 -3.25
N ALA A 132 -19.82 -10.67 -3.83
CA ALA A 132 -21.16 -10.19 -3.52
C ALA A 132 -22.24 -11.24 -3.79
N ALA A 133 -22.19 -11.90 -4.96
CA ALA A 133 -23.13 -12.98 -5.30
C ALA A 133 -23.03 -14.17 -4.33
N ARG A 134 -21.81 -14.54 -3.88
CA ARG A 134 -21.62 -15.60 -2.88
C ARG A 134 -22.27 -15.25 -1.55
N ILE A 135 -22.15 -14.00 -1.09
CA ILE A 135 -22.79 -13.53 0.13
C ILE A 135 -24.32 -13.56 0.00
N ASP A 136 -24.88 -13.00 -1.08
CA ASP A 136 -26.32 -13.01 -1.33
C ASP A 136 -26.90 -14.43 -1.43
N PHE A 137 -26.26 -15.33 -2.19
CA PHE A 137 -26.68 -16.72 -2.30
C PHE A 137 -26.52 -17.48 -0.98
N GLY A 138 -25.49 -17.15 -0.18
CA GLY A 138 -25.30 -17.68 1.17
C GLY A 138 -26.44 -17.30 2.10
N HIS A 139 -26.82 -16.01 2.14
CA HIS A 139 -27.96 -15.53 2.93
C HIS A 139 -29.29 -16.17 2.52
N ARG A 140 -29.47 -16.49 1.23
CA ARG A 140 -30.66 -17.20 0.73
C ARG A 140 -30.63 -18.71 0.95
N GLY A 141 -29.58 -19.25 1.57
CA GLY A 141 -29.40 -20.69 1.78
C GLY A 141 -29.14 -21.48 0.49
N MET A 142 -28.88 -20.81 -0.64
CA MET A 142 -28.69 -21.43 -1.96
C MET A 142 -27.33 -22.10 -2.12
N LEU A 143 -26.39 -21.84 -1.20
CA LEU A 143 -25.07 -22.45 -1.18
C LEU A 143 -24.97 -23.68 -0.25
N ASN A 144 -26.08 -24.11 0.35
CA ASN A 144 -26.12 -25.29 1.23
C ASN A 144 -26.53 -26.53 0.42
N GLY A 145 -25.53 -27.27 -0.08
CA GLY A 145 -25.73 -28.56 -0.76
C GLY A 145 -24.45 -29.39 -0.82
N MET A 146 -24.58 -30.72 -0.77
CA MET A 146 -23.46 -31.70 -0.64
C MET A 146 -22.28 -31.45 -1.59
N ILE A 147 -22.52 -31.12 -2.86
CA ILE A 147 -21.43 -30.89 -3.84
C ILE A 147 -20.65 -29.60 -3.54
N LEU A 148 -21.34 -28.56 -3.08
CA LEU A 148 -20.73 -27.28 -2.73
C LEU A 148 -19.92 -27.38 -1.44
N THR A 149 -20.37 -28.19 -0.48
CA THR A 149 -19.62 -28.50 0.75
C THR A 149 -18.35 -29.29 0.43
N ILE A 150 -18.46 -30.36 -0.37
CA ILE A 150 -17.31 -31.18 -0.78
C ILE A 150 -16.27 -30.36 -1.56
N THR A 151 -16.72 -29.52 -2.51
CA THR A 151 -15.81 -28.67 -3.31
C THR A 151 -15.18 -27.55 -2.48
N ARG A 152 -15.89 -27.01 -1.47
CA ARG A 152 -15.34 -26.06 -0.50
C ARG A 152 -14.25 -26.71 0.34
N ASP A 153 -14.48 -27.93 0.84
CA ASP A 153 -13.49 -28.66 1.63
C ASP A 153 -12.24 -29.01 0.80
N ILE A 154 -12.41 -29.44 -0.46
CA ILE A 154 -11.30 -29.69 -1.38
C ILE A 154 -10.55 -28.39 -1.72
N SER A 155 -11.26 -27.29 -1.92
CA SER A 155 -10.64 -25.99 -2.21
C SER A 155 -9.89 -25.43 -1.01
N LEU A 156 -10.41 -25.60 0.21
CA LEU A 156 -9.72 -25.24 1.46
C LEU A 156 -8.45 -26.06 1.65
N ILE A 157 -8.49 -27.35 1.33
CA ILE A 157 -7.30 -28.22 1.32
C ILE A 157 -6.29 -27.75 0.26
N ALA A 158 -6.73 -27.40 -0.95
CA ALA A 158 -5.85 -26.91 -2.01
C ALA A 158 -5.21 -25.55 -1.65
N ILE A 159 -5.97 -24.62 -1.06
CA ILE A 159 -5.47 -23.33 -0.57
C ILE A 159 -4.45 -23.56 0.55
N TYR A 160 -4.76 -24.44 1.51
CA TYR A 160 -3.83 -24.81 2.59
C TYR A 160 -2.51 -25.38 2.06
N LEU A 161 -2.56 -26.24 1.03
CA LEU A 161 -1.37 -26.81 0.40
C LEU A 161 -0.56 -25.78 -0.43
N ILE A 162 -1.22 -24.79 -1.04
CA ILE A 162 -0.54 -23.71 -1.78
C ILE A 162 0.11 -22.71 -0.80
N HIS A 163 -0.53 -22.43 0.33
CA HIS A 163 -0.01 -21.53 1.35
C HIS A 163 1.21 -22.09 2.11
N GLN A 164 1.43 -23.41 2.14
CA GLN A 164 2.67 -23.99 2.70
C GLN A 164 3.93 -23.73 1.83
N GLY A 165 3.79 -23.14 0.64
CA GLY A 165 4.90 -22.87 -0.28
C GLY A 165 5.25 -21.40 -0.49
N GLN A 166 4.61 -20.46 0.22
CA GLN A 166 4.91 -19.03 0.13
C GLN A 166 5.36 -18.53 1.50
N ASP A 167 6.59 -18.02 1.56
CA ASP A 167 7.17 -17.37 2.73
C ASP A 167 6.16 -16.38 3.35
N ASP A 168 5.96 -16.52 4.66
CA ASP A 168 5.09 -15.71 5.50
C ASP A 168 5.50 -14.23 5.42
N GLU A 169 4.91 -13.46 4.50
CA GLU A 169 4.68 -12.04 4.74
C GLU A 169 3.44 -11.96 5.64
N ASP A 170 3.58 -11.33 6.82
CA ASP A 170 2.51 -11.06 7.79
C ASP A 170 1.39 -10.23 7.10
N ASP A 171 0.55 -10.91 6.31
CA ASP A 171 -0.63 -10.34 5.67
C ASP A 171 -1.63 -10.03 6.78
N VAL A 172 -1.73 -8.75 7.13
CA VAL A 172 -2.80 -8.26 7.99
C VAL A 172 -4.07 -8.33 7.16
N GLU A 173 -4.89 -9.36 7.39
CA GLU A 173 -6.25 -9.41 6.87
C GLU A 173 -7.02 -8.22 7.47
N GLY A 174 -7.19 -7.16 6.66
CA GLY A 174 -8.14 -6.12 6.99
C GLY A 174 -9.55 -6.71 6.97
N GLU A 175 -10.36 -6.41 7.97
CA GLU A 175 -11.80 -6.68 7.91
C GLU A 175 -12.40 -5.84 6.77
N ASP A 176 -12.69 -6.49 5.65
CA ASP A 176 -13.42 -5.86 4.55
C ASP A 176 -14.84 -5.54 5.06
N GLY A 177 -15.19 -4.25 5.04
CA GLY A 177 -16.53 -3.76 5.32
C GLY A 177 -17.55 -4.31 4.31
N PRO A 178 -18.86 -4.03 4.49
CA PRO A 178 -19.90 -4.54 3.60
C PRO A 178 -19.58 -4.26 2.13
N GLU A 179 -19.25 -5.31 1.38
CA GLU A 179 -18.86 -5.21 -0.03
C GLU A 179 -20.09 -4.91 -0.89
N VAL A 180 -20.04 -3.79 -1.61
CA VAL A 180 -21.12 -3.36 -2.51
C VAL A 180 -20.69 -3.46 -3.97
N ASP A 181 -21.66 -3.55 -4.88
CA ASP A 181 -21.44 -3.59 -6.33
C ASP A 181 -20.66 -2.36 -6.82
N VAL A 182 -19.35 -2.53 -7.02
CA VAL A 182 -18.48 -1.51 -7.63
C VAL A 182 -18.61 -1.60 -9.15
N ILE A 183 -19.04 -0.50 -9.77
CA ILE A 183 -19.03 -0.33 -11.22
C ILE A 183 -18.01 0.75 -11.56
N THR A 184 -16.88 0.35 -12.13
CA THR A 184 -15.90 1.26 -12.73
C THR A 184 -16.04 1.21 -14.24
N ARG A 185 -16.40 2.33 -14.87
CA ARG A 185 -16.45 2.47 -16.34
C ARG A 185 -15.34 3.40 -16.78
N LEU A 186 -14.30 2.84 -17.38
CA LEU A 186 -13.35 3.61 -18.19
C LEU A 186 -13.92 3.81 -19.59
N ALA A 187 -13.80 5.03 -20.13
CA ALA A 187 -14.10 5.28 -21.53
C ALA A 187 -13.08 4.54 -22.41
N VAL A 188 -13.54 3.51 -23.11
CA VAL A 188 -12.72 2.72 -24.04
C VAL A 188 -12.64 3.40 -25.42
N LYS A 189 -13.63 4.22 -25.77
CA LYS A 189 -13.68 4.97 -27.03
C LYS A 189 -13.69 6.47 -26.76
N PRO A 190 -12.95 7.28 -27.54
CA PRO A 190 -13.06 8.72 -27.45
C PRO A 190 -14.46 9.15 -27.87
N VAL A 191 -15.02 10.10 -27.13
CA VAL A 191 -16.30 10.75 -27.43
C VAL A 191 -16.17 11.62 -28.68
N SER A 192 -15.04 12.31 -28.82
CA SER A 192 -14.71 13.10 -29.99
C SER A 192 -13.20 13.22 -30.16
N SER A 193 -12.76 13.55 -31.38
CA SER A 193 -11.42 14.04 -31.67
C SER A 193 -11.55 15.48 -32.14
N THR A 194 -10.94 16.41 -31.41
CA THR A 194 -11.07 17.85 -31.67
C THR A 194 -9.69 18.50 -31.67
N LEU A 195 -9.57 19.64 -32.34
CA LEU A 195 -8.37 20.48 -32.30
C LEU A 195 -8.20 21.10 -30.91
N LEU A 196 -7.00 21.02 -30.36
CA LEU A 196 -6.69 21.59 -29.05
C LEU A 196 -7.04 23.07 -28.96
N ALA A 197 -6.85 23.82 -30.05
CA ALA A 197 -7.18 25.25 -30.13
C ALA A 197 -8.69 25.59 -29.97
N ARG A 198 -9.59 24.61 -30.14
CA ARG A 198 -11.05 24.81 -29.95
C ARG A 198 -11.51 24.56 -28.52
N LEU A 199 -10.76 23.75 -27.76
CA LEU A 199 -11.11 23.37 -26.39
C LEU A 199 -11.15 24.55 -25.39
N PRO A 200 -10.30 25.61 -25.49
CA PRO A 200 -10.40 26.77 -24.61
C PRO A 200 -11.78 27.44 -24.62
N GLN A 201 -12.42 27.49 -25.79
CA GLN A 201 -13.76 28.07 -25.95
C GLN A 201 -14.84 27.11 -25.45
N GLU A 202 -14.73 25.81 -25.76
CA GLU A 202 -15.71 24.79 -25.33
C GLU A 202 -15.70 24.57 -23.81
N LEU A 203 -14.54 24.64 -23.17
CA LEU A 203 -14.35 24.44 -21.73
C LEU A 203 -14.42 25.74 -20.92
N ASN A 204 -14.64 26.88 -21.57
CA ASN A 204 -14.60 28.21 -20.97
C ASN A 204 -13.32 28.47 -20.14
N CYS A 205 -12.18 28.02 -20.66
CA CYS A 205 -10.87 28.09 -20.01
C CYS A 205 -9.83 28.62 -21.00
N PRO A 206 -9.57 29.94 -21.04
CA PRO A 206 -8.71 30.55 -22.06
C PRO A 206 -7.24 30.08 -21.97
N TYR A 207 -6.79 29.69 -20.77
CA TYR A 207 -5.42 29.23 -20.51
C TYR A 207 -5.24 27.71 -20.66
N PHE A 208 -6.25 26.99 -21.17
CA PHE A 208 -6.22 25.52 -21.23
C PHE A 208 -5.01 24.97 -21.98
N VAL A 209 -4.63 25.59 -23.10
CA VAL A 209 -3.45 25.18 -23.89
C VAL A 209 -2.17 25.35 -23.08
N GLU A 210 -2.02 26.45 -22.35
CA GLU A 210 -0.87 26.69 -21.47
C GLU A 210 -0.80 25.65 -20.35
N LEU A 211 -1.94 25.35 -19.70
CA LEU A 211 -2.01 24.32 -18.67
C LEU A 211 -1.62 22.94 -19.20
N CYS A 212 -2.04 22.58 -20.42
CA CYS A 212 -1.62 21.34 -21.06
C CYS A 212 -0.10 21.28 -21.29
N ARG A 213 0.52 22.40 -21.71
CA ARG A 213 1.98 22.48 -21.93
C ARG A 213 2.76 22.30 -20.63
N ARG A 214 2.35 22.97 -19.55
CA ARG A 214 2.97 22.84 -18.22
C ARG A 214 2.77 21.44 -17.64
N PHE A 215 1.57 20.89 -17.80
CA PHE A 215 1.29 19.52 -17.40
C PHE A 215 2.20 18.51 -18.13
N LEU A 216 2.34 18.64 -19.45
CA LEU A 216 3.25 17.79 -20.24
C LEU A 216 4.71 17.97 -19.83
N PHE A 217 5.13 19.20 -19.48
CA PHE A 217 6.47 19.44 -18.95
C PHE A 217 6.71 18.62 -17.68
N GLY A 218 5.82 18.71 -16.69
CA GLY A 218 5.94 17.94 -15.44
C GLY A 218 5.86 16.43 -15.62
N GLN A 219 5.15 15.92 -16.64
CA GLN A 219 5.10 14.48 -16.93
C GLN A 219 6.35 13.96 -17.65
N ILE A 220 7.00 14.78 -18.47
CA ILE A 220 8.19 14.39 -19.26
C ILE A 220 9.47 14.59 -18.45
N TYR A 221 9.53 15.66 -17.66
CA TYR A 221 10.69 16.07 -16.87
C TYR A 221 10.33 16.02 -15.38
N ASP A 222 10.04 14.82 -14.89
CA ASP A 222 9.67 14.50 -13.50
C ASP A 222 10.86 14.71 -12.53
N ASP A 223 11.30 15.97 -12.39
CA ASP A 223 12.34 16.40 -11.47
C ASP A 223 11.69 17.13 -10.27
N PRO A 224 11.87 16.64 -9.03
CA PRO A 224 11.22 17.18 -7.84
C PRO A 224 11.63 18.62 -7.49
N ASP A 225 12.73 19.13 -8.06
CA ASP A 225 13.20 20.50 -7.83
C ASP A 225 12.74 21.49 -8.92
N LEU A 226 12.04 21.01 -9.95
CA LEU A 226 11.53 21.82 -11.07
C LEU A 226 10.00 21.94 -11.01
N ASP A 227 9.53 23.07 -10.51
CA ASP A 227 8.12 23.42 -10.58
C ASP A 227 7.74 23.85 -12.01
N ALA A 228 6.87 23.08 -12.65
CA ALA A 228 6.36 23.36 -13.99
C ALA A 228 5.68 24.74 -14.09
N ASP A 229 5.22 25.32 -12.98
CA ASP A 229 4.63 26.64 -12.96
C ASP A 229 5.62 27.80 -13.02
N LEU A 230 6.89 27.53 -12.71
CA LEU A 230 8.00 28.49 -12.73
C LEU A 230 8.77 28.47 -14.06
N VAL A 231 8.46 27.52 -14.95
CA VAL A 231 9.10 27.38 -16.25
C VAL A 231 8.45 28.33 -17.26
N GLU A 232 9.27 29.10 -17.98
CA GLU A 232 8.79 29.95 -19.07
C GLU A 232 8.06 29.10 -20.14
N LEU A 233 6.92 29.60 -20.61
CA LEU A 233 6.04 28.85 -21.51
C LEU A 233 6.75 28.41 -22.81
N GLU A 234 7.75 29.16 -23.26
CA GLU A 234 8.54 28.85 -24.46
C GLU A 234 9.34 27.55 -24.32
N ASN A 235 9.74 27.21 -23.09
CA ASN A 235 10.49 26.00 -22.76
C ASN A 235 9.57 24.80 -22.50
N CYS A 236 8.25 25.01 -22.43
CA CYS A 236 7.28 23.94 -22.27
C CYS A 236 6.97 23.25 -23.61
N PRO A 237 6.93 21.91 -23.67
CA PRO A 237 6.65 21.17 -24.89
C PRO A 237 5.27 21.53 -25.45
N MET A 238 5.16 21.56 -26.79
CA MET A 238 3.88 21.80 -27.45
C MET A 238 3.09 20.49 -27.53
N PRO A 239 1.85 20.42 -27.02
CA PRO A 239 0.96 19.27 -27.20
C PRO A 239 0.59 19.07 -28.67
N ASP A 240 0.18 17.85 -29.01
CA ASP A 240 -0.37 17.52 -30.33
C ASP A 240 -1.59 18.39 -30.65
N ASP A 241 -1.68 18.85 -31.90
CA ASP A 241 -2.79 19.69 -32.37
C ASP A 241 -4.16 19.00 -32.24
N HIS A 242 -4.18 17.67 -32.28
CA HIS A 242 -5.40 16.86 -32.19
C HIS A 242 -5.46 16.10 -30.88
N VAL A 243 -6.51 16.34 -30.11
CA VAL A 243 -6.75 15.67 -28.83
C VAL A 243 -8.03 14.84 -28.89
N ARG A 244 -7.96 13.65 -28.29
CA ARG A 244 -9.10 12.75 -28.14
C ARG A 244 -9.73 12.98 -26.77
N LEU A 245 -11.01 13.36 -26.77
CA LEU A 245 -11.80 13.55 -25.57
C LEU A 245 -12.38 12.21 -25.13
N PHE A 246 -12.13 11.82 -23.89
CA PHE A 246 -12.75 10.66 -23.26
C PHE A 246 -13.73 11.17 -22.21
N SER A 247 -14.96 10.65 -22.20
CA SER A 247 -15.86 10.90 -21.07
C SER A 247 -15.21 10.30 -19.82
N SER A 248 -15.20 11.06 -18.73
CA SER A 248 -14.46 10.72 -17.52
C SER A 248 -14.78 9.30 -17.02
N ALA A 249 -13.79 8.71 -16.33
CA ALA A 249 -14.00 7.49 -15.58
C ALA A 249 -15.07 7.74 -14.51
N SER A 250 -16.18 7.02 -14.57
CA SER A 250 -17.19 7.04 -13.51
C SER A 250 -16.99 5.80 -12.64
N SER A 251 -16.85 6.03 -11.34
CA SER A 251 -16.90 4.97 -10.33
C SER A 251 -18.10 5.23 -9.45
N ILE A 252 -19.04 4.30 -9.44
CA ILE A 252 -20.21 4.37 -8.56
C ILE A 252 -19.90 3.48 -7.35
N PHE A 253 -19.90 4.09 -6.18
CA PHE A 253 -19.81 3.41 -4.89
C PHE A 253 -21.16 3.61 -4.19
N TYR A 254 -21.71 2.54 -3.64
CA TYR A 254 -22.86 2.64 -2.75
C TYR A 254 -22.33 2.81 -1.33
N CYS A 255 -22.81 3.83 -0.62
CA CYS A 255 -22.56 3.97 0.81
C CYS A 255 -23.67 3.23 1.56
N PRO A 256 -23.38 2.21 2.38
CA PRO A 256 -24.36 1.70 3.32
C PRO A 256 -24.65 2.76 4.39
N GLU A 257 -25.91 2.87 4.82
CA GLU A 257 -26.34 3.62 6.00
C GLU A 257 -25.89 2.92 7.30
#